data_AF-A0A945NGM3-F1
#
_entry.id   AF-A0A945NGM3-F1
#
_cell.length_a   1.000
_cell.length_b   1.000
_cell.length_c   1.000
_cell.angle_alpha   90.00
_cell.angle_beta   90.00
_cell.angle_gamma   90.00
#
_symmetry.space_group_name_H-M   'P 1'
#
loop_
_entity.id
_entity.type
_entity.pdbx_description
1 polymer ?
#
loop_
_entity_poly.entity_id
_entity_poly.type
_entity_poly.pdbx_seq_one_letter_code
_entity_poly.pdbx_strand_id
1 'polypeptide(L)'
;MSVFGDKKESLMRIQIVISINGSEDFLVFKEGKDWKTFDFYQKSVVSYLANIKNMDDFRQRGRELMKVQLPDVRYEKWRLSHLQEVEYDYLIEKEIQDGFVSVAPKMLKGTVTEIQSKLEKCQSTAEILFALKTLLDEGYFEFSKSEGKSFLTFFSQTLFGTHRKTVLYHAYTELLKKDFPSYFSE
;
A
#
# COMPACT_ATOMS: atom_id res chain seq x y z
N MET A 1 16.21 -11.09 -56.16
CA MET A 1 16.44 -10.17 -55.04
C MET A 1 15.15 -9.41 -54.76
N SER A 2 14.41 -9.81 -53.73
CA SER A 2 13.32 -8.99 -53.18
C SER A 2 13.43 -9.05 -51.67
N VAL A 3 13.86 -7.94 -51.10
CA VAL A 3 14.00 -7.72 -49.67
C VAL A 3 12.60 -7.45 -49.14
N PHE A 4 11.98 -8.45 -48.50
CA PHE A 4 10.86 -8.19 -47.60
C PHE A 4 11.46 -7.61 -46.33
N GLY A 5 11.40 -6.29 -46.22
CA GLY A 5 11.75 -5.60 -44.99
C GLY A 5 10.80 -6.02 -43.90
N ASP A 6 11.34 -6.67 -42.86
CA ASP A 6 10.71 -6.83 -41.58
C ASP A 6 10.36 -5.45 -41.02
N LYS A 7 9.12 -5.00 -41.24
CA LYS A 7 8.52 -3.95 -40.43
C LYS A 7 8.31 -4.52 -39.04
N LYS A 8 9.35 -4.40 -38.22
CA LYS A 8 9.26 -4.57 -36.77
C LYS A 8 8.39 -3.42 -36.24
N GLU A 9 7.07 -3.59 -36.28
CA GLU A 9 6.15 -2.71 -35.58
C GLU A 9 6.54 -2.71 -34.10
N SER A 10 7.19 -1.62 -33.67
CA SER A 10 7.38 -1.33 -32.26
C SER A 10 6.00 -1.06 -31.68
N LEU A 11 5.32 -2.12 -31.21
CA LEU A 11 4.10 -2.02 -30.41
C LEU A 11 4.42 -1.13 -29.21
N MET A 12 3.95 0.13 -29.24
CA MET A 12 4.00 1.01 -28.08
C MET A 12 3.21 0.34 -26.95
N ARG A 13 3.86 0.21 -25.80
CA ARG A 13 3.31 -0.41 -24.60
C ARG A 13 3.07 0.69 -23.59
N ILE A 14 1.87 0.70 -23.02
CA ILE A 14 1.51 1.59 -21.92
C ILE A 14 1.80 0.85 -20.63
N GLN A 15 2.57 1.46 -19.75
CA GLN A 15 2.91 0.93 -18.43
C GLN A 15 2.23 1.75 -17.36
N ILE A 16 1.59 1.09 -16.41
CA ILE A 16 1.02 1.70 -15.21
C ILE A 16 1.77 1.16 -14.01
N VAL A 17 2.23 2.07 -13.16
CA VAL A 17 2.76 1.72 -11.83
C VAL A 17 1.58 1.50 -10.89
N ILE A 18 1.59 0.40 -10.17
CA ILE A 18 0.63 0.10 -9.11
C ILE A 18 1.38 -0.19 -7.81
N SER A 19 0.70 0.00 -6.69
CA SER A 19 1.20 -0.40 -5.37
C SER A 19 0.16 -1.22 -4.63
N ILE A 20 0.53 -2.43 -4.19
CA ILE A 20 -0.34 -3.31 -3.41
C ILE A 20 0.42 -3.72 -2.15
N ASN A 21 -0.16 -3.47 -0.99
CA ASN A 21 0.44 -3.72 0.33
C ASN A 21 1.84 -3.08 0.47
N GLY A 22 2.04 -1.91 -0.14
CA GLY A 22 3.31 -1.18 -0.13
C GLY A 22 4.34 -1.66 -1.16
N SER A 23 4.09 -2.75 -1.90
CA SER A 23 4.99 -3.24 -2.95
C SER A 23 4.60 -2.65 -4.31
N GLU A 24 5.57 -2.11 -5.04
CA GLU A 24 5.35 -1.59 -6.40
C GLU A 24 5.40 -2.72 -7.44
N ASP A 25 4.49 -2.65 -8.42
CA ASP A 25 4.43 -3.55 -9.58
C ASP A 25 4.03 -2.75 -10.83
N PHE A 26 4.20 -3.33 -12.01
CA PHE A 26 3.88 -2.69 -13.29
C PHE A 26 2.84 -3.50 -14.05
N LEU A 27 1.79 -2.81 -14.49
CA LEU A 27 0.83 -3.36 -15.43
C LEU A 27 1.17 -2.88 -16.83
N VAL A 28 1.25 -3.81 -17.78
CA VAL A 28 1.61 -3.51 -19.16
C VAL A 28 0.42 -3.78 -20.07
N PHE A 29 0.07 -2.79 -20.89
CA PHE A 29 -1.01 -2.84 -21.87
C PHE A 29 -0.48 -2.56 -23.27
N LYS A 30 -1.09 -3.20 -24.27
CA LYS A 30 -0.88 -2.83 -25.67
C LYS A 30 -1.75 -1.61 -26.00
N GLU A 31 -1.22 -0.69 -26.79
CA GLU A 31 -2.04 0.36 -27.37
C GLU A 31 -3.24 -0.18 -28.18
N GLY A 32 -4.27 0.64 -28.33
CA GLY A 32 -5.49 0.27 -29.03
C GLY A 32 -6.53 -0.38 -28.11
N LYS A 33 -7.10 -1.52 -28.54
CA LYS A 33 -8.27 -2.12 -27.87
C LYS A 33 -7.98 -2.55 -26.43
N ASP A 34 -6.79 -3.10 -26.16
CA ASP A 34 -6.38 -3.56 -24.83
C ASP A 34 -6.39 -2.38 -23.83
N TRP A 35 -5.62 -1.32 -24.13
CA TRP A 35 -5.63 -0.08 -23.35
C TRP A 35 -7.01 0.56 -23.20
N LYS A 36 -7.75 0.74 -24.30
CA LYS A 36 -9.06 1.43 -24.26
C LYS A 36 -10.09 0.70 -23.38
N THR A 37 -10.05 -0.63 -23.39
CA THR A 37 -10.94 -1.44 -22.54
C THR A 37 -10.59 -1.27 -21.07
N PHE A 38 -9.28 -1.24 -20.76
CA PHE A 38 -8.80 -1.01 -19.41
C PHE A 38 -9.10 0.43 -18.93
N ASP A 39 -8.84 1.45 -19.75
CA ASP A 39 -9.12 2.86 -19.43
C ASP A 39 -10.61 3.08 -19.13
N PHE A 40 -11.51 2.46 -19.91
CA PHE A 40 -12.94 2.49 -19.64
C PHE A 40 -13.28 1.85 -18.28
N TYR A 41 -12.70 0.68 -17.99
CA TYR A 41 -12.89 0.01 -16.71
C TYR A 41 -12.39 0.87 -15.54
N GLN A 42 -11.18 1.42 -15.63
CA GLN A 42 -10.62 2.33 -14.63
C GLN A 42 -11.55 3.50 -14.35
N LYS A 43 -12.02 4.19 -15.40
CA LYS A 43 -12.96 5.31 -15.26
C LYS A 43 -14.27 4.91 -14.59
N SER A 44 -14.77 3.71 -14.86
CA SER A 44 -15.98 3.19 -14.22
C SER A 44 -15.79 2.98 -12.71
N VAL A 45 -14.65 2.43 -12.29
CA VAL A 45 -14.32 2.23 -10.86
C VAL A 45 -14.14 3.58 -10.17
N VAL A 46 -13.37 4.49 -10.76
CA VAL A 46 -13.17 5.85 -10.22
C VAL A 46 -14.50 6.57 -10.05
N SER A 47 -15.36 6.53 -11.07
CA SER A 47 -16.68 7.17 -11.02
C SER A 47 -17.58 6.55 -9.94
N TYR A 48 -17.53 5.23 -9.77
CA TYR A 48 -18.29 4.53 -8.74
C TYR A 48 -17.84 4.91 -7.32
N LEU A 49 -16.55 5.22 -7.14
CA LEU A 49 -15.97 5.68 -5.87
C LEU A 49 -16.06 7.20 -5.66
N ALA A 50 -16.32 8.01 -6.69
CA ALA A 50 -16.28 9.47 -6.58
C ALA A 50 -17.26 10.09 -5.56
N ASN A 51 -18.34 9.38 -5.19
CA ASN A 51 -19.40 9.89 -4.30
C ASN A 51 -19.44 9.17 -2.95
N ILE A 52 -18.30 8.71 -2.46
CA ILE A 52 -18.17 8.13 -1.12
C ILE A 52 -18.53 9.16 -0.07
N LYS A 53 -19.42 8.79 0.86
CA LYS A 53 -19.83 9.67 1.97
C LYS A 53 -18.89 9.61 3.17
N ASN A 54 -18.34 8.43 3.44
CA ASN A 54 -17.46 8.13 4.58
C ASN A 54 -16.75 6.78 4.39
N MET A 55 -15.90 6.38 5.33
CA MET A 55 -15.16 5.11 5.23
C MET A 55 -16.00 3.86 5.25
N ASP A 56 -17.16 3.87 5.89
CA ASP A 56 -18.00 2.68 5.92
C ASP A 56 -18.66 2.46 4.55
N ASP A 57 -19.11 3.54 3.90
CA ASP A 57 -19.57 3.54 2.50
C ASP A 57 -18.44 3.11 1.56
N PHE A 58 -17.23 3.65 1.71
CA PHE A 58 -16.07 3.23 0.93
C PHE A 58 -15.77 1.74 1.09
N ARG A 59 -15.67 1.24 2.32
CA ARG A 59 -15.39 -0.17 2.60
C ARG A 59 -16.47 -1.09 2.03
N GLN A 60 -17.73 -0.68 2.11
CA GLN A 60 -18.83 -1.44 1.51
C GLN A 60 -18.68 -1.51 -0.01
N ARG A 61 -18.48 -0.37 -0.68
CA ARG A 61 -18.26 -0.30 -2.13
C ARG A 61 -17.02 -1.06 -2.57
N GLY A 62 -15.92 -0.98 -1.82
CA GLY A 62 -14.71 -1.74 -2.05
C GLY A 62 -14.97 -3.25 -2.00
N ARG A 63 -15.72 -3.73 -0.99
CA ARG A 63 -16.13 -5.15 -0.93
C ARG A 63 -17.01 -5.55 -2.13
N GLU A 64 -17.94 -4.70 -2.55
CA GLU A 64 -18.78 -4.97 -3.72
C GLU A 64 -17.95 -5.09 -5.00
N LEU A 65 -17.01 -4.15 -5.23
CA LEU A 65 -16.08 -4.21 -6.35
C LEU A 65 -15.24 -5.49 -6.31
N MET A 66 -14.73 -5.89 -5.14
CA MET A 66 -13.87 -7.07 -5.01
C MET A 66 -14.60 -8.41 -5.16
N LYS A 67 -15.95 -8.45 -5.08
CA LYS A 67 -16.73 -9.67 -5.38
C LYS A 67 -16.74 -10.02 -6.88
N VAL A 68 -16.53 -9.03 -7.74
CA VAL A 68 -16.56 -9.22 -9.19
C VAL A 68 -15.23 -9.79 -9.65
N GLN A 69 -15.21 -11.06 -10.05
CA GLN A 69 -14.06 -11.65 -10.75
C GLN A 69 -13.94 -11.04 -12.14
N LEU A 70 -12.73 -10.63 -12.49
CA LEU A 70 -12.46 -10.05 -13.80
C LEU A 70 -11.69 -11.05 -14.66
N PRO A 71 -11.96 -11.09 -15.97
CA PRO A 71 -11.28 -12.00 -16.88
C PRO A 71 -9.78 -11.69 -17.03
N ASP A 72 -9.35 -10.50 -16.63
CA ASP A 72 -7.96 -10.04 -16.74
C ASP A 72 -7.41 -9.67 -15.35
N VAL A 73 -6.41 -10.44 -14.91
CA VAL A 73 -5.74 -10.24 -13.61
C VAL A 73 -5.12 -8.85 -13.47
N ARG A 74 -4.75 -8.18 -14.56
CA ARG A 74 -4.24 -6.80 -14.51
C ARG A 74 -5.28 -5.84 -13.95
N TYR A 75 -6.56 -6.07 -14.25
CA TYR A 75 -7.66 -5.22 -13.82
C TYR A 75 -7.94 -5.42 -12.33
N GLU A 76 -7.81 -6.67 -11.85
CA GLU A 76 -7.94 -6.99 -10.42
C GLU A 76 -6.82 -6.39 -9.61
N LYS A 77 -5.56 -6.52 -10.08
CA LYS A 77 -4.39 -5.89 -9.47
C LYS A 77 -4.54 -4.36 -9.41
N TRP A 78 -4.91 -3.73 -10.53
CA TRP A 78 -5.13 -2.29 -10.55
C TRP A 78 -6.24 -1.87 -9.59
N ARG A 79 -7.38 -2.57 -9.59
CA ARG A 79 -8.51 -2.28 -8.70
C ARG A 79 -8.11 -2.36 -7.23
N LEU A 80 -7.40 -3.44 -6.84
CA LEU A 80 -6.92 -3.60 -5.48
C LEU A 80 -5.96 -2.47 -5.10
N SER A 81 -5.01 -2.15 -5.99
CA SER A 81 -4.07 -1.05 -5.77
C SER A 81 -4.78 0.29 -5.58
N HIS A 82 -5.73 0.61 -6.46
CA HIS A 82 -6.49 1.86 -6.39
C HIS A 82 -7.36 1.95 -5.14
N LEU A 83 -7.99 0.84 -4.72
CA LEU A 83 -8.73 0.81 -3.46
C LEU A 83 -7.81 1.07 -2.27
N GLN A 84 -6.61 0.49 -2.25
CA GLN A 84 -5.66 0.75 -1.16
C GLN A 84 -5.16 2.20 -1.17
N GLU A 85 -4.90 2.77 -2.35
CA GLU A 85 -4.54 4.18 -2.50
C GLU A 85 -5.61 5.11 -1.93
N VAL A 86 -6.87 4.94 -2.33
CA VAL A 86 -8.00 5.74 -1.82
C VAL A 86 -8.20 5.55 -0.33
N GLU A 87 -8.04 4.32 0.18
CA GLU A 87 -8.08 4.06 1.62
C GLU A 87 -6.97 4.82 2.36
N TYR A 88 -5.74 4.78 1.84
CA TYR A 88 -4.62 5.49 2.43
C TYR A 88 -4.85 7.00 2.42
N ASP A 89 -5.32 7.58 1.31
CA ASP A 89 -5.61 9.01 1.21
C ASP A 89 -6.63 9.46 2.27
N TYR A 90 -7.73 8.71 2.41
CA TYR A 90 -8.73 9.03 3.43
C TYR A 90 -8.16 8.93 4.86
N LEU A 91 -7.37 7.89 5.11
CA LEU A 91 -6.74 7.70 6.41
C LEU A 91 -5.72 8.82 6.69
N ILE A 92 -4.97 9.27 5.70
CA ILE A 92 -4.06 10.42 5.82
C ILE A 92 -4.83 11.69 6.14
N GLU A 93 -5.95 11.95 5.46
CA GLU A 93 -6.78 13.13 5.72
C GLU A 93 -7.33 13.14 7.15
N LYS A 94 -7.87 12.01 7.62
CA LYS A 94 -8.30 11.88 9.02
C LYS A 94 -7.14 12.03 10.00
N GLU A 95 -6.00 11.44 9.70
CA GLU A 95 -4.83 11.48 10.58
C GLU A 95 -4.13 12.86 10.57
N ILE A 96 -4.31 13.67 9.51
CA ILE A 96 -3.96 15.10 9.51
C ILE A 96 -4.88 15.87 10.45
N GLN A 97 -6.18 15.57 10.44
CA GLN A 97 -7.15 16.18 11.37
C GLN A 97 -6.87 15.78 12.83
N ASP A 98 -6.46 14.53 13.06
CA ASP A 98 -6.18 13.99 14.40
C ASP A 98 -4.78 14.34 14.95
N GLY A 99 -3.95 15.05 14.18
CA GLY A 99 -2.73 15.68 14.69
C GLY A 99 -1.58 14.72 15.04
N PHE A 100 -1.29 13.73 14.18
CA PHE A 100 -0.21 12.79 14.45
C PHE A 100 1.19 13.40 14.44
N VAL A 101 1.92 13.19 15.54
CA VAL A 101 3.34 13.50 15.66
C VAL A 101 4.14 12.22 15.42
N SER A 102 4.95 12.23 14.36
CA SER A 102 5.98 11.21 14.14
C SER A 102 7.15 11.52 15.06
N VAL A 103 7.41 10.66 16.02
CA VAL A 103 8.59 10.76 16.90
C VAL A 103 9.53 9.62 16.56
N ALA A 104 10.78 9.96 16.26
CA ALA A 104 11.82 8.96 16.04
C ALA A 104 11.98 8.10 17.31
N PRO A 105 11.92 6.76 17.19
CA PRO A 105 12.07 5.89 18.34
C PRO A 105 13.49 6.00 18.89
N LYS A 106 13.62 5.93 20.22
CA LYS A 106 14.92 5.95 20.86
C LYS A 106 15.62 4.61 20.67
N MET A 107 16.67 4.63 19.86
CA MET A 107 17.48 3.46 19.53
C MET A 107 18.38 3.06 20.70
N LEU A 108 18.36 1.79 21.08
CA LEU A 108 19.28 1.18 22.04
C LEU A 108 20.37 0.35 21.35
N LYS A 109 20.10 -0.18 20.15
CA LYS A 109 21.03 -0.98 19.36
C LYS A 109 20.91 -0.65 17.87
N GLY A 110 22.05 -0.68 17.16
CA GLY A 110 22.10 -0.43 15.72
C GLY A 110 21.70 1.00 15.33
N THR A 111 21.46 1.21 14.04
CA THR A 111 21.01 2.50 13.50
C THR A 111 19.67 2.40 12.78
N VAL A 112 18.96 3.52 12.65
CA VAL A 112 17.72 3.58 11.87
C VAL A 112 17.95 3.12 10.43
N THR A 113 19.07 3.53 9.81
CA THR A 113 19.43 3.15 8.44
C THR A 113 19.64 1.64 8.29
N GLU A 114 20.31 1.00 9.24
CA GLU A 114 20.50 -0.46 9.25
C GLU A 114 19.16 -1.20 9.35
N ILE A 115 18.29 -0.74 10.26
CA ILE A 115 16.95 -1.33 10.42
C ILE A 115 16.13 -1.11 9.16
N GLN A 116 16.11 0.11 8.62
CA GLN A 116 15.43 0.44 7.38
C GLN A 116 15.87 -0.50 6.24
N SER A 117 17.18 -0.68 6.05
CA SER A 117 17.71 -1.60 5.02
C SER A 117 17.29 -3.06 5.22
N LYS A 118 17.07 -3.50 6.47
CA LYS A 118 16.48 -4.82 6.73
C LYS A 118 15.00 -4.86 6.37
N LEU A 119 14.23 -3.84 6.74
CA LEU A 119 12.80 -3.76 6.48
C LEU A 119 12.48 -3.62 4.99
N GLU A 120 13.30 -2.90 4.22
CA GLU A 120 13.16 -2.76 2.76
C GLU A 120 13.27 -4.10 2.01
N LYS A 121 13.84 -5.15 2.62
CA LYS A 121 13.92 -6.49 2.03
C LYS A 121 12.66 -7.32 2.23
N CYS A 122 11.76 -6.87 3.10
CA CYS A 122 10.49 -7.54 3.35
C CYS A 122 9.57 -7.41 2.13
N GLN A 123 8.84 -8.47 1.82
CA GLN A 123 7.98 -8.54 0.64
C GLN A 123 6.57 -8.02 0.90
N SER A 124 6.20 -7.74 2.15
CA SER A 124 4.87 -7.25 2.50
C SER A 124 4.87 -6.41 3.79
N THR A 125 3.81 -5.61 3.97
CA THR A 125 3.56 -4.86 5.21
C THR A 125 3.51 -5.77 6.44
N ALA A 126 2.95 -6.98 6.31
CA ALA A 126 2.88 -7.94 7.41
C ALA A 126 4.28 -8.40 7.82
N GLU A 127 5.15 -8.75 6.87
CA GLU A 127 6.55 -9.11 7.15
C GLU A 127 7.30 -7.97 7.84
N ILE A 128 7.09 -6.72 7.41
CA ILE A 128 7.68 -5.54 8.04
C ILE A 128 7.23 -5.44 9.51
N LEU A 129 5.93 -5.61 9.79
CA LEU A 129 5.40 -5.59 11.15
C LEU A 129 5.99 -6.72 12.02
N PHE A 130 6.14 -7.93 11.48
CA PHE A 130 6.77 -9.04 12.19
C PHE A 130 8.25 -8.77 12.48
N ALA A 131 8.99 -8.19 11.53
CA ALA A 131 10.39 -7.86 11.73
C ALA A 131 10.55 -6.75 12.78
N LEU A 132 9.73 -5.69 12.73
CA LEU A 132 9.69 -4.64 13.73
C LEU A 132 9.37 -5.17 15.13
N LYS A 133 8.39 -6.07 15.24
CA LYS A 133 8.07 -6.78 16.48
C LYS A 133 9.27 -7.55 17.03
N THR A 134 9.98 -8.29 16.17
CA THR A 134 11.17 -9.06 16.58
C THR A 134 12.26 -8.14 17.13
N LEU A 135 12.48 -6.99 16.48
CA LEU A 135 13.46 -5.99 16.95
C LEU A 135 13.06 -5.38 18.31
N LEU A 136 11.77 -5.18 18.56
CA LEU A 136 11.26 -4.77 19.88
C LEU A 136 11.51 -5.84 20.94
N ASP A 137 11.18 -7.11 20.63
CA ASP A 137 11.42 -8.24 21.52
C ASP A 137 12.92 -8.43 21.85
N GLU A 138 13.81 -8.11 20.90
CA GLU A 138 15.27 -8.14 21.06
C GLU A 138 15.85 -6.89 21.75
N GLY A 139 15.01 -5.91 22.11
CA GLY A 139 15.39 -4.70 22.81
C GLY A 139 16.23 -3.74 21.98
N TYR A 140 15.95 -3.60 20.68
CA TYR A 140 16.58 -2.59 19.82
C TYR A 140 16.13 -1.16 20.12
N PHE A 141 14.96 -1.01 20.75
CA PHE A 141 14.33 0.28 21.02
C PHE A 141 13.96 0.41 22.49
N GLU A 142 14.06 1.62 23.02
CA GLU A 142 13.34 2.00 24.24
C GLU A 142 11.92 2.33 23.81
N PHE A 143 10.97 1.49 24.22
CA PHE A 143 9.61 1.54 23.70
C PHE A 143 8.59 1.36 24.84
N SER A 144 7.67 2.31 24.96
CA SER A 144 6.47 2.15 25.77
C SER A 144 5.26 1.84 24.89
N LYS A 145 4.32 1.00 25.36
CA LYS A 145 3.13 0.62 24.58
C LYS A 145 2.31 1.83 24.11
N SER A 146 2.23 2.88 24.92
CA SER A 146 1.56 4.16 24.61
C SER A 146 2.17 4.88 23.39
N GLU A 147 3.40 4.54 22.99
CA GLU A 147 4.08 5.12 21.82
C GLU A 147 3.91 4.28 20.54
N GLY A 148 3.17 3.16 20.59
CA GLY A 148 3.05 2.22 19.47
C GLY A 148 2.58 2.86 18.17
N LYS A 149 1.62 3.79 18.26
CA LYS A 149 1.14 4.53 17.09
C LYS A 149 2.22 5.45 16.51
N SER A 150 2.97 6.14 17.35
CA SER A 150 4.09 7.01 16.91
C SER A 150 5.21 6.19 16.28
N PHE A 151 5.56 5.06 16.91
CA PHE A 151 6.58 4.11 16.42
C PHE A 151 6.26 3.60 15.02
N LEU A 152 5.03 3.09 14.81
CA LEU A 152 4.60 2.60 13.49
C LEU A 152 4.50 3.73 12.47
N THR A 153 4.10 4.94 12.88
CA THR A 153 4.05 6.12 12.01
C THR A 153 5.44 6.51 11.53
N PHE A 154 6.43 6.53 12.42
CA PHE A 154 7.82 6.82 12.06
C PHE A 154 8.32 5.87 10.98
N PHE A 155 8.27 4.55 11.22
CA PHE A 155 8.75 3.58 10.24
C PHE A 155 7.95 3.57 8.94
N SER A 156 6.64 3.87 9.00
CA SER A 156 5.83 4.02 7.80
C SER A 156 6.29 5.20 6.93
N GLN A 157 6.63 6.33 7.55
CA GLN A 157 7.21 7.47 6.82
C GLN A 157 8.57 7.16 6.24
N THR A 158 9.42 6.50 7.04
CA THR A 158 10.78 6.14 6.63
C THR A 158 10.78 5.18 5.43
N LEU A 159 9.86 4.21 5.40
CA LEU A 159 9.84 3.16 4.37
C LEU A 159 9.01 3.52 3.13
N PHE A 160 7.87 4.19 3.32
CA PHE A 160 6.90 4.42 2.24
C PHE A 160 6.75 5.89 1.87
N GLY A 161 7.42 6.79 2.59
CA GLY A 161 7.35 8.23 2.40
C GLY A 161 6.27 8.92 3.23
N THR A 162 6.34 10.24 3.27
CA THR A 162 5.49 11.10 4.10
C THR A 162 4.00 11.02 3.73
N HIS A 163 3.71 10.77 2.46
CA HIS A 163 2.36 10.54 1.93
C HIS A 163 1.82 9.13 2.24
N ARG A 164 2.57 8.27 2.94
CA ARG A 164 2.15 6.92 3.34
C ARG A 164 2.44 6.67 4.82
N LYS A 165 2.36 7.72 5.64
CA LYS A 165 2.77 7.71 7.05
C LYS A 165 1.97 6.78 7.98
N THR A 166 0.85 6.22 7.55
CA THR A 166 -0.02 5.39 8.41
C THR A 166 -0.20 3.95 7.91
N VAL A 167 0.50 3.55 6.84
CA VAL A 167 0.42 2.22 6.23
C VAL A 167 0.63 1.11 7.27
N LEU A 168 1.70 1.20 8.08
CA LEU A 168 1.99 0.18 9.10
C LEU A 168 0.97 0.15 10.23
N TYR A 169 0.55 1.32 10.71
CA TYR A 169 -0.38 1.42 11.83
C TYR A 169 -1.75 0.79 11.50
N HIS A 170 -2.28 1.07 10.32
CA HIS A 170 -3.56 0.49 9.91
C HIS A 170 -3.45 -1.00 9.62
N ALA A 171 -2.40 -1.44 8.94
CA ALA A 171 -2.14 -2.87 8.75
C ALA A 171 -2.08 -3.60 10.10
N TYR A 172 -1.43 -3.01 11.10
CA TYR A 172 -1.40 -3.57 12.46
C TYR A 172 -2.79 -3.65 13.10
N THR A 173 -3.59 -2.59 12.98
CA THR A 173 -4.96 -2.56 13.53
C THR A 173 -5.87 -3.61 12.88
N GLU A 174 -5.72 -3.83 11.58
CA GLU A 174 -6.44 -4.89 10.86
C GLU A 174 -5.99 -6.29 11.30
N LEU A 175 -4.72 -6.48 11.65
CA LEU A 175 -4.25 -7.73 12.22
C LEU A 175 -4.82 -7.96 13.63
N LEU A 176 -4.90 -6.93 14.49
CA LEU A 176 -5.53 -7.05 15.81
C LEU A 176 -6.97 -7.52 15.74
N LYS A 177 -7.74 -7.06 14.74
CA LYS A 177 -9.12 -7.52 14.48
C LYS A 177 -9.21 -9.00 14.10
N LYS A 178 -8.08 -9.64 13.77
CA LYS A 178 -7.96 -11.06 13.43
C LYS A 178 -7.28 -11.85 14.55
N ASP A 179 -7.47 -11.42 15.79
CA ASP A 179 -6.92 -12.03 17.01
C ASP A 179 -5.38 -12.10 17.05
N PHE A 180 -4.71 -11.20 16.33
CA PHE A 180 -3.26 -11.09 16.40
C PHE A 180 -2.83 -10.45 17.74
N PRO A 181 -1.71 -10.87 18.36
CA PRO A 181 -1.31 -10.36 19.67
C PRO A 181 -1.12 -8.83 19.76
N SER A 182 -1.65 -8.25 20.84
CA SER A 182 -1.47 -6.85 21.20
C SER A 182 -0.06 -6.55 21.72
N TYR A 183 0.76 -5.95 20.86
CA TYR A 183 2.04 -5.32 21.17
C TYR A 183 1.90 -3.79 21.29
N PHE A 184 0.92 -3.19 20.60
CA PHE A 184 0.73 -1.74 20.51
C PHE A 184 -0.66 -1.25 20.94
N SER A 185 -1.55 -2.12 21.43
CA SER A 185 -2.80 -1.70 22.09
C SER A 185 -2.64 -1.72 23.60
N GLU A 186 -3.11 -0.66 24.25
CA GLU A 186 -3.36 -0.63 25.70
C GLU A 186 -4.41 -1.68 26.09
#